data_AF-A0A9Q0VG39-F1
#
_entry.id   AF-A0A9Q0VG39-F1
#
_cell.length_a   1.000
_cell.length_b   1.000
_cell.length_c   1.000
_cell.angle_alpha   90.00
_cell.angle_beta   90.00
_cell.angle_gamma   90.00
#
_symmetry.space_group_name_H-M   'P 1'
#
loop_
_entity.id
_entity.type
_entity.pdbx_description
1 polymer ?
#
loop_
_entity_poly.entity_id
_entity_poly.type
_entity_poly.pdbx_seq_one_letter_code
_entity_poly.pdbx_strand_id
1 'polypeptide(L)'
;MAISIEDHELPYNTHNLYDVNFFDDKIRTLVTHTPSFVNTWVAETQQKIHQNNHPADHPLLVGLDIEWRPNRMRQIDNPAATLQLSTDKDCLIFQLLHCPTGIPQPLRDFLSCKNYTFVGVGIEGDVEKLVGDYDVSIGNVVDLRVLAAEKFGGCAVEEFWDKSVGEGDFGEAD
;
A
#
# COMPACT_ATOMS: atom_id res chain seq x y z
N MET A 1 18.73 15.16 4.54
CA MET A 1 18.35 15.11 3.11
C MET A 1 16.86 15.37 3.00
N ALA A 2 16.40 15.99 1.90
CA ALA A 2 14.99 16.27 1.67
C ALA A 2 14.29 15.06 1.02
N ILE A 3 12.98 14.96 1.20
CA ILE A 3 12.13 14.00 0.48
C ILE A 3 12.11 14.38 -1.00
N SER A 4 12.34 13.44 -1.91
CA SER A 4 12.27 13.68 -3.36
C SER A 4 11.76 12.46 -4.12
N ILE A 5 11.25 12.69 -5.33
CA ILE A 5 10.74 11.66 -6.23
C ILE A 5 11.48 11.80 -7.55
N GLU A 6 12.12 10.73 -8.00
CA GLU A 6 12.78 10.64 -9.30
C GLU A 6 11.94 9.75 -10.23
N ASP A 7 11.47 10.31 -11.35
CA ASP A 7 10.78 9.58 -12.41
C ASP A 7 11.81 8.95 -13.36
N HIS A 8 11.66 7.66 -13.68
CA HIS A 8 12.53 6.95 -14.63
C HIS A 8 12.19 7.26 -16.10
N GLU A 9 11.10 7.98 -16.35
CA GLU A 9 10.62 8.45 -17.66
C GLU A 9 10.53 7.32 -18.70
N LEU A 10 10.01 6.16 -18.30
CA LEU A 10 9.92 5.01 -19.18
C LEU A 10 8.99 5.29 -20.38
N PRO A 11 9.31 4.81 -21.60
CA PRO A 11 8.52 5.09 -22.81
C PRO A 11 7.26 4.22 -22.92
N TYR A 12 6.78 3.66 -21.81
CA TYR A 12 5.67 2.71 -21.77
C TYR A 12 4.44 3.34 -21.14
N ASN A 13 3.26 3.05 -21.69
CA ASN A 13 1.99 3.46 -21.09
C ASN A 13 1.47 2.45 -20.05
N THR A 14 2.05 1.26 -19.96
CA THR A 14 1.58 0.16 -19.10
C THR A 14 2.04 0.27 -17.65
N HIS A 15 3.18 0.91 -17.42
CA HIS A 15 3.81 1.08 -16.12
C HIS A 15 4.84 2.20 -16.17
N ASN A 16 5.20 2.70 -14.99
CA ASN A 16 6.39 3.53 -14.79
C ASN A 16 7.09 3.12 -13.48
N LEU A 17 8.34 3.52 -13.35
CA LEU A 17 9.15 3.31 -12.15
C LEU A 17 9.57 4.67 -11.58
N TYR A 18 9.54 4.75 -10.25
CA TYR A 18 9.99 5.92 -9.52
C TYR A 18 10.93 5.49 -8.40
N ASP A 19 11.90 6.35 -8.08
CA ASP A 19 12.63 6.27 -6.82
C ASP A 19 12.12 7.36 -5.89
N VAL A 20 11.49 6.96 -4.78
CA VAL A 20 11.13 7.88 -3.69
C VAL A 20 12.28 7.89 -2.69
N ASN A 21 13.04 8.99 -2.67
CA ASN A 21 14.11 9.19 -1.70
C ASN A 21 13.49 9.78 -0.42
N PHE A 22 13.54 9.02 0.66
CA PHE A 22 13.08 9.40 1.98
C PHE A 22 14.26 9.37 2.95
N PHE A 23 14.83 10.54 3.24
CA PHE A 23 16.09 10.67 3.97
C PHE A 23 17.24 9.87 3.33
N ASP A 24 17.77 8.87 4.03
CA ASP A 24 18.87 8.01 3.56
C ASP A 24 18.35 6.74 2.88
N ASP A 25 17.03 6.56 2.81
CA ASP A 25 16.38 5.43 2.16
C ASP A 25 15.87 5.79 0.77
N LYS A 26 15.97 4.82 -0.12
CA LYS A 26 15.42 4.85 -1.46
C LYS A 26 14.38 3.73 -1.58
N ILE A 27 13.14 4.11 -1.87
CA ILE A 27 12.03 3.20 -2.07
C ILE A 27 11.76 3.13 -3.56
N ARG A 28 11.87 1.93 -4.15
CA ARG A 28 11.53 1.70 -5.56
C ARG A 28 10.03 1.53 -5.67
N THR A 29 9.40 2.35 -6.50
CA THR A 29 7.94 2.37 -6.65
C THR A 29 7.54 2.00 -8.06
N LEU A 30 6.82 0.90 -8.20
CA LEU A 30 6.18 0.49 -9.45
C LEU A 30 4.77 1.05 -9.51
N VAL A 31 4.49 1.91 -10.49
CA VAL A 31 3.14 2.37 -10.80
C VAL A 31 2.64 1.64 -12.04
N THR A 32 1.53 0.92 -11.94
CA THR A 32 1.01 0.15 -13.08
C THR A 32 -0.49 -0.07 -13.00
N HIS A 33 -1.14 -0.25 -14.14
CA HIS A 33 -2.48 -0.84 -14.24
C HIS A 33 -2.46 -2.24 -14.88
N THR A 34 -1.27 -2.78 -15.12
CA THR A 34 -1.07 -3.99 -15.91
C THR A 34 -0.88 -5.21 -15.00
N PRO A 35 -1.77 -6.22 -15.05
CA PRO A 35 -1.73 -7.37 -14.14
C PRO A 35 -0.42 -8.17 -14.12
N SER A 36 0.28 -8.26 -15.25
CA SER A 36 1.54 -9.02 -15.31
C SER A 36 2.65 -8.41 -14.45
N PHE A 37 2.72 -7.07 -14.39
CA PHE A 37 3.69 -6.38 -13.54
C PHE A 37 3.35 -6.53 -12.06
N VAL A 38 2.06 -6.53 -11.71
CA VAL A 38 1.58 -6.85 -10.36
C VAL A 38 1.99 -8.27 -9.96
N ASN A 39 1.79 -9.25 -10.85
CA ASN A 39 2.19 -10.64 -10.59
C ASN A 39 3.70 -10.78 -10.37
N THR A 40 4.50 -10.09 -11.19
CA THR A 40 5.96 -10.05 -11.01
C THR A 40 6.34 -9.44 -9.67
N TRP A 41 5.75 -8.31 -9.29
CA TRP A 41 6.00 -7.66 -8.00
C TRP A 41 5.67 -8.61 -6.83
N VAL A 42 4.52 -9.30 -6.88
CA VAL A 42 4.14 -10.30 -5.86
C VAL A 42 5.18 -11.42 -5.77
N ALA A 43 5.57 -12.00 -6.91
CA ALA A 43 6.54 -13.09 -6.94
C ALA A 43 7.92 -12.66 -6.40
N GLU A 44 8.38 -11.47 -6.75
CA GLU A 44 9.65 -10.91 -6.26
C GLU A 44 9.60 -10.64 -4.75
N THR A 45 8.50 -10.08 -4.24
CA THR A 45 8.28 -9.87 -2.81
C THR A 45 8.32 -11.20 -2.06
N GLN A 46 7.61 -12.22 -2.55
CA GLN A 46 7.64 -13.55 -1.97
C GLN A 46 9.02 -14.20 -2.03
N GLN A 47 9.76 -14.01 -3.12
CA GLN A 47 11.12 -14.54 -3.26
C GLN A 47 12.09 -13.93 -2.25
N LYS A 48 12.05 -12.60 -2.06
CA LYS A 48 12.92 -11.88 -1.09
C LYS A 48 12.72 -12.40 0.34
N ILE A 49 11.49 -12.73 0.72
CA ILE A 49 11.17 -13.32 2.03
C ILE A 49 11.84 -14.67 2.20
N HIS A 50 11.74 -15.55 1.20
CA HIS A 50 12.33 -16.89 1.27
C HIS A 50 13.86 -16.86 1.34
N GLN A 51 14.50 -15.87 0.71
CA GLN A 51 15.97 -15.74 0.69
C GLN A 51 16.55 -15.19 1.99
N ASN A 52 15.80 -14.35 2.71
CA ASN A 52 16.27 -13.68 3.92
C ASN A 52 16.16 -14.53 5.21
N ASN A 53 15.94 -15.85 5.08
CA ASN A 53 16.01 -16.87 6.15
C ASN A 53 15.46 -16.40 7.50
N HIS A 54 14.15 -16.53 7.74
CA HIS A 54 13.51 -17.02 8.98
C HIS A 54 12.00 -16.71 8.95
N PRO A 55 11.18 -17.47 8.18
CA PRO A 55 9.72 -17.30 8.16
C PRO A 55 9.04 -17.47 9.53
N ALA A 56 9.73 -18.11 10.49
CA ALA A 56 9.23 -18.38 11.83
C ALA A 56 9.47 -17.22 12.83
N ASP A 57 10.44 -16.35 12.57
CA ASP A 57 10.85 -15.32 13.55
C ASP A 57 10.30 -13.92 13.21
N HIS A 58 10.06 -13.63 11.92
CA HIS A 58 9.51 -12.35 11.48
C HIS A 58 8.47 -12.52 10.35
N PRO A 59 7.17 -12.33 10.62
CA PRO A 59 6.15 -12.32 9.58
C PRO A 59 6.38 -11.16 8.61
N LEU A 60 6.04 -11.34 7.33
CA LEU A 60 6.09 -10.25 6.35
C LEU A 60 5.14 -9.14 6.78
N LEU A 61 5.66 -7.93 6.94
CA LEU A 61 4.86 -6.72 7.10
C LEU A 61 4.68 -6.05 5.73
N VAL A 62 3.44 -5.70 5.40
CA VAL A 62 3.09 -5.01 4.17
C VAL A 62 2.25 -3.79 4.53
N GLY A 63 2.74 -2.59 4.23
CA GLY A 63 1.90 -1.39 4.27
C GLY A 63 0.81 -1.49 3.22
N LEU A 64 -0.43 -1.20 3.58
CA LEU A 64 -1.58 -1.20 2.69
C LEU A 64 -2.31 0.12 2.83
N ASP A 65 -2.62 0.72 1.68
CA ASP A 65 -3.44 1.92 1.59
C ASP A 65 -4.20 1.92 0.26
N ILE A 66 -5.33 2.62 0.20
CA ILE A 66 -6.12 2.78 -1.03
C ILE A 66 -6.58 4.23 -1.17
N GLU A 67 -6.80 4.67 -2.41
CA GLU A 67 -7.35 6.01 -2.66
C GLU A 67 -8.61 5.90 -3.49
N TRP A 68 -9.62 6.71 -3.20
CA TRP A 68 -10.84 6.81 -4.00
C TRP A 68 -11.42 8.21 -3.92
N ARG A 69 -12.15 8.62 -4.96
CA ARG A 69 -12.83 9.93 -4.95
C ARG A 69 -14.11 9.84 -4.13
N PRO A 70 -14.31 10.63 -3.07
CA PRO A 70 -15.57 10.65 -2.34
C PRO A 70 -16.70 11.18 -3.22
N ASN A 71 -17.90 10.60 -3.12
CA ASN A 71 -19.08 11.15 -3.79
C ASN A 71 -19.97 11.87 -2.78
N ARG A 72 -20.38 13.10 -3.10
CA ARG A 72 -21.24 13.92 -2.25
C ARG A 72 -22.73 13.60 -2.43
N MET A 73 -23.10 12.82 -3.44
CA MET A 73 -24.47 12.36 -3.66
C MET A 73 -24.74 11.10 -2.83
N ARG A 74 -25.80 11.14 -2.03
CA ARG A 74 -26.26 9.96 -1.27
C ARG A 74 -26.50 8.81 -2.26
N GLN A 75 -26.00 7.61 -1.92
CA GLN A 75 -26.18 6.33 -2.63
C GLN A 75 -25.28 6.03 -3.83
N ILE A 76 -24.33 6.89 -4.20
CA ILE A 76 -23.32 6.56 -5.21
C ILE A 76 -21.99 6.50 -4.48
N ASP A 77 -21.38 5.33 -4.37
CA ASP A 77 -20.01 5.19 -3.88
C ASP A 77 -19.08 4.91 -5.05
N ASN A 78 -17.94 5.60 -5.11
CA ASN A 78 -16.96 5.37 -6.16
C ASN A 78 -16.05 4.22 -5.74
N PRO A 79 -15.68 3.32 -6.67
CA PRO A 79 -14.81 2.21 -6.32
C PRO A 79 -13.41 2.69 -5.95
N ALA A 80 -12.67 1.88 -5.17
CA ALA A 80 -11.26 2.13 -4.89
C ALA A 80 -10.46 2.37 -6.19
N ALA A 81 -9.76 3.49 -6.27
CA ALA A 81 -9.10 3.91 -7.50
C ALA A 81 -7.68 3.35 -7.65
N THR A 82 -6.95 3.31 -6.53
CA THR A 82 -5.61 2.73 -6.44
C THR A 82 -5.50 1.83 -5.22
N LEU A 83 -4.70 0.78 -5.34
CA LEU A 83 -4.22 -0.01 -4.23
C LEU A 83 -2.70 0.19 -4.11
N GLN A 84 -2.25 0.53 -2.92
CA GLN A 84 -0.85 0.77 -2.60
C GLN A 84 -0.36 -0.32 -1.66
N LEU A 85 0.76 -0.96 -1.99
CA LEU A 85 1.39 -1.99 -1.18
C LEU A 85 2.87 -1.69 -1.02
N SER A 86 3.31 -1.49 0.22
CA SER A 86 4.71 -1.21 0.53
C SER A 86 5.34 -2.30 1.38
N THR A 87 6.56 -2.67 1.03
CA THR A 87 7.47 -3.47 1.86
C THR A 87 8.72 -2.63 2.14
N ASP A 88 9.77 -3.20 2.75
CA ASP A 88 11.00 -2.50 3.16
C ASP A 88 11.47 -1.38 2.20
N LYS A 89 11.86 -1.73 0.97
CA LYS A 89 12.37 -0.76 -0.04
C LYS A 89 11.66 -0.84 -1.38
N ASP A 90 10.47 -1.44 -1.40
CA ASP A 90 9.69 -1.67 -2.61
C ASP A 90 8.22 -1.36 -2.39
N CYS A 91 7.64 -0.56 -3.28
CA CYS A 91 6.26 -0.15 -3.29
C CYS A 91 5.60 -0.49 -4.63
N LEU A 92 4.35 -0.93 -4.58
CA LEU A 92 3.46 -1.11 -5.72
C LEU A 92 2.30 -0.14 -5.59
N ILE A 93 2.07 0.68 -6.61
CA ILE A 93 0.85 1.45 -6.80
C ILE A 93 0.11 0.84 -7.98
N PHE A 94 -0.93 0.06 -7.67
CA PHE A 94 -1.79 -0.59 -8.65
C PHE A 94 -3.02 0.27 -8.95
N GLN A 95 -3.11 0.78 -10.18
CA GLN A 95 -4.20 1.63 -10.63
C GLN A 95 -5.44 0.80 -11.01
N LEU A 96 -6.26 0.48 -10.01
CA LEU A 96 -7.41 -0.43 -10.11
C LEU A 96 -8.42 -0.02 -11.19
N LEU A 97 -8.78 1.27 -11.31
CA LEU A 97 -9.75 1.73 -12.34
C LEU A 97 -9.28 1.53 -13.76
N HIS A 98 -7.96 1.49 -13.96
CA HIS A 98 -7.35 1.37 -15.27
C HIS A 98 -6.99 -0.08 -15.59
N CYS A 99 -7.18 -1.01 -14.64
CA CYS A 99 -6.93 -2.42 -14.87
C CYS A 99 -8.07 -3.05 -15.69
N PRO A 100 -7.79 -3.59 -16.89
CA PRO A 100 -8.83 -4.12 -17.77
C PRO A 100 -9.48 -5.41 -17.26
N THR A 101 -8.80 -6.15 -16.37
CA THR A 101 -9.24 -7.47 -15.89
C THR A 101 -9.51 -7.52 -14.39
N GLY A 102 -9.40 -6.39 -13.69
CA GLY A 102 -9.47 -6.33 -12.23
C GLY A 102 -8.25 -6.96 -11.54
N ILE A 103 -8.38 -7.20 -10.22
CA ILE A 103 -7.28 -7.66 -9.36
C ILE A 103 -6.88 -9.10 -9.73
N PRO A 104 -5.61 -9.35 -10.13
CA PRO A 104 -5.17 -10.68 -10.55
C PRO A 104 -5.09 -11.67 -9.39
N GLN A 105 -5.29 -12.96 -9.68
CA GLN A 105 -5.34 -14.01 -8.65
C GLN A 105 -4.09 -14.08 -7.75
N PRO A 106 -2.85 -13.97 -8.27
CA PRO A 106 -1.67 -13.97 -7.40
C PRO A 106 -1.69 -12.85 -6.35
N LEU A 107 -2.22 -11.67 -6.70
CA LEU A 107 -2.39 -10.59 -5.74
C LEU A 107 -3.51 -10.89 -4.73
N ARG A 108 -4.61 -11.52 -5.14
CA ARG A 108 -5.67 -11.96 -4.21
C ARG A 108 -5.15 -12.99 -3.19
N ASP A 109 -4.37 -13.96 -3.67
CA ASP A 109 -3.76 -14.98 -2.82
C ASP A 109 -2.73 -14.37 -1.86
N PHE A 110 -1.97 -13.39 -2.33
CA PHE A 110 -1.03 -12.62 -1.51
C PHE A 110 -1.76 -11.85 -0.41
N LEU A 111 -2.81 -11.09 -0.75
CA LEU A 111 -3.59 -10.28 0.19
C LEU A 111 -4.32 -11.12 1.24
N SER A 112 -4.81 -12.30 0.86
CA SER A 112 -5.53 -13.21 1.77
C SER A 112 -4.60 -14.12 2.60
N CYS A 113 -3.29 -14.04 2.40
CA CYS A 113 -2.32 -14.91 3.08
C CYS A 113 -2.19 -14.56 4.58
N LYS A 114 -2.57 -15.51 5.44
CA LYS A 114 -2.49 -15.35 6.91
C LYS A 114 -1.08 -15.47 7.50
N ASN A 115 -0.05 -15.65 6.67
CA ASN A 115 1.34 -15.59 7.11
C ASN A 115 1.92 -14.17 6.97
N TYR A 116 1.18 -13.25 6.34
CA TYR A 116 1.56 -11.86 6.17
C TYR A 116 0.68 -10.98 7.06
N THR A 117 1.19 -9.83 7.45
CA THR A 117 0.47 -8.82 8.23
C THR A 117 0.42 -7.53 7.42
N PHE A 118 -0.80 -7.09 7.15
CA PHE A 118 -1.08 -5.83 6.47
C PHE A 118 -1.28 -4.73 7.50
N VAL A 119 -0.53 -3.64 7.37
CA VAL A 119 -0.52 -2.53 8.31
C VAL A 119 -0.95 -1.24 7.61
N GLY A 120 -1.69 -0.38 8.30
CA GLY A 120 -2.11 0.92 7.77
C GLY A 120 -2.74 1.78 8.86
N VAL A 121 -3.07 3.03 8.52
CA VAL A 121 -3.72 3.99 9.42
C VAL A 121 -5.19 4.04 9.06
N GLY A 122 -6.08 3.53 9.91
CA GLY A 122 -7.50 3.43 9.55
C GLY A 122 -7.83 2.36 8.53
N ILE A 123 -6.93 1.38 8.40
CA ILE A 123 -6.96 0.27 7.45
C ILE A 123 -8.26 -0.56 7.45
N GLU A 124 -9.03 -0.55 8.54
CA GLU A 124 -10.34 -1.23 8.58
C GLU A 124 -11.27 -0.71 7.47
N GLY A 125 -11.31 0.61 7.25
CA GLY A 125 -12.12 1.21 6.19
C GLY A 125 -11.66 0.80 4.79
N ASP A 126 -10.34 0.72 4.59
CA ASP A 126 -9.75 0.31 3.31
C ASP A 126 -10.07 -1.17 3.01
N VAL A 127 -10.00 -2.03 4.02
CA VAL A 127 -10.34 -3.45 3.92
C VAL A 127 -11.82 -3.61 3.58
N GLU A 128 -12.71 -2.93 4.30
CA GLU A 128 -14.15 -2.96 4.02
C GLU A 128 -14.45 -2.51 2.59
N LYS A 129 -13.76 -1.47 2.12
CA LYS A 129 -13.92 -0.95 0.77
C LYS A 129 -13.39 -1.91 -0.30
N LEU A 130 -12.24 -2.52 -0.10
CA LEU A 130 -11.70 -3.54 -1.01
C LEU A 130 -12.58 -4.80 -1.09
N VAL A 131 -13.15 -5.23 0.04
CA VAL A 131 -14.12 -6.33 0.08
C VAL A 131 -15.37 -5.96 -0.73
N GLY A 132 -15.94 -4.77 -0.49
CA GLY A 132 -17.15 -4.32 -1.15
C GLY A 132 -17.00 -4.08 -2.66
N ASP A 133 -15.91 -3.44 -3.07
CA ASP A 133 -15.70 -3.03 -4.47
C ASP A 133 -15.12 -4.15 -5.35
N TYR A 134 -14.30 -5.06 -4.77
CA TYR A 134 -13.49 -6.00 -5.54
C TYR A 134 -13.58 -7.46 -5.09
N ASP A 135 -14.36 -7.78 -4.06
CA ASP A 135 -14.48 -9.12 -3.47
C ASP A 135 -13.11 -9.71 -3.09
N VAL A 136 -12.27 -8.89 -2.45
CA VAL A 136 -10.93 -9.29 -1.98
C VAL A 136 -10.96 -9.47 -0.48
N SER A 137 -10.42 -10.59 0.00
CA SER A 137 -10.18 -10.82 1.43
C SER A 137 -8.75 -10.45 1.81
N ILE A 138 -8.59 -9.76 2.93
CA ILE A 138 -7.27 -9.44 3.52
C ILE A 138 -7.03 -10.35 4.73
N GLY A 139 -5.84 -10.95 4.81
CA GLY A 139 -5.47 -12.01 5.75
C GLY A 139 -5.41 -11.55 7.22
N ASN A 140 -4.27 -11.00 7.63
CA ASN A 140 -4.11 -10.39 8.95
C ASN A 140 -3.94 -8.87 8.80
N VAL A 141 -4.72 -8.09 9.54
CA VAL A 141 -4.74 -6.63 9.46
C VAL A 141 -4.41 -6.04 10.83
N VAL A 142 -3.59 -4.99 10.85
CA VAL A 142 -3.22 -4.26 12.06
C VAL A 142 -3.32 -2.75 11.80
N ASP A 143 -4.20 -2.09 12.55
CA ASP A 143 -4.31 -0.63 12.53
C ASP A 143 -3.23 0.01 13.42
N LEU A 144 -2.35 0.79 12.80
CA LEU A 144 -1.25 1.46 13.48
C LEU A 144 -1.74 2.48 14.52
N ARG A 145 -2.96 3.02 14.38
CA ARG A 145 -3.55 3.94 15.35
C ARG A 145 -3.75 3.30 16.71
N VAL A 146 -4.16 2.03 16.72
CA VAL A 146 -4.37 1.24 17.95
C VAL A 146 -3.04 1.03 18.65
N LEU A 147 -2.02 0.58 17.90
CA LEU A 147 -0.67 0.38 18.44
C LEU A 147 -0.04 1.68 18.95
N ALA A 148 -0.22 2.80 18.22
CA ALA A 148 0.25 4.10 18.65
C ALA A 148 -0.44 4.56 19.93
N ALA A 149 -1.77 4.40 20.03
CA ALA A 149 -2.51 4.74 21.24
C ALA A 149 -2.05 3.92 22.46
N GLU A 150 -1.82 2.62 22.30
CA GLU A 150 -1.29 1.75 23.35
C GLU A 150 0.13 2.17 23.77
N LYS A 151 0.99 2.51 22.80
CA LYS A 151 2.38 2.85 23.06
C LYS A 151 2.54 4.24 23.69
N PHE A 152 1.71 5.20 23.30
CA PHE A 152 1.86 6.62 23.61
C PHE A 152 0.71 7.20 24.47
N GLY A 153 -0.21 6.37 24.97
CA GLY A 153 -1.21 6.80 25.96
C GLY A 153 -2.43 7.54 25.37
N GLY A 154 -2.86 7.20 24.16
CA GLY A 154 -4.14 7.63 23.58
C GLY A 154 -4.19 9.03 22.95
N CYS A 155 -3.11 9.81 22.94
CA CYS A 155 -3.07 11.16 22.33
C CYS A 155 -2.41 11.24 20.93
N ALA A 156 -1.93 10.14 20.35
CA ALA A 156 -0.84 10.23 19.37
C ALA A 156 -1.08 9.47 18.06
N VAL A 157 -2.12 9.81 17.31
CA VAL A 157 -2.11 9.47 15.87
C VAL A 157 -1.49 10.63 15.08
N GLU A 158 -2.00 11.85 15.28
CA GLU A 158 -1.40 13.07 14.69
C GLU A 158 0.02 13.31 15.22
N GLU A 159 0.25 13.20 16.54
CA GLU A 159 1.62 13.31 17.07
C GLU A 159 2.55 12.19 16.56
N PHE A 160 2.03 10.98 16.26
CA PHE A 160 2.87 9.90 15.74
C PHE A 160 3.23 10.13 14.27
N TRP A 161 2.28 10.62 13.46
CA TRP A 161 2.52 11.05 12.09
C TRP A 161 3.54 12.19 12.05
N ASP A 162 3.33 13.24 12.84
CA ASP A 162 4.23 14.38 12.94
C ASP A 162 5.63 14.01 13.44
N LYS A 163 5.73 13.07 14.41
CA LYS A 163 7.03 12.61 14.95
C LYS A 163 7.75 11.61 14.04
N SER A 164 7.03 10.85 13.21
CA SER A 164 7.61 9.77 12.39
C SER A 164 7.89 10.19 10.95
N VAL A 165 7.05 11.08 10.39
CA VAL A 165 7.12 11.50 8.97
C VAL A 165 7.56 12.97 8.84
N GLY A 166 7.47 13.76 9.93
CA GLY A 166 7.69 15.20 9.92
C GLY A 166 6.46 15.95 9.40
N GLU A 167 6.29 17.22 9.80
CA GLU A 167 5.25 18.12 9.27
C GLU A 167 5.40 18.27 7.75
N GLY A 168 4.77 17.38 7.00
CA GLY A 168 4.67 17.40 5.55
C GLY A 168 3.22 17.64 5.18
N ASP A 169 2.93 18.87 4.75
CA ASP A 169 1.63 19.32 4.27
C ASP A 169 1.32 18.57 2.95
N PHE A 170 0.80 17.34 3.06
CA PHE A 170 0.23 16.63 1.91
C PHE A 170 -1.12 17.27 1.63
N GLY A 171 -1.08 18.36 0.85
CA GLY A 171 -2.25 19.15 0.51
C GLY A 171 -3.41 18.28 0.04
N GLU A 172 -4.59 18.54 0.60
CA GLU A 172 -5.86 18.03 0.10
C GLU A 172 -5.93 18.28 -1.41
N ALA A 173 -6.04 17.19 -2.18
CA ALA A 173 -6.35 17.28 -3.59
C ALA A 173 -7.84 17.66 -3.74
N ASP A 174 -8.08 18.92 -4.11
CA ASP A 174 -9.37 19.47 -4.54
C ASP A 174 -9.97 18.75 -5.77
#